data_AF-A0A7C5PM05-F1
#
_entry.id   AF-A0A7C5PM05-F1
#
_cell.length_a   1.000
_cell.length_b   1.000
_cell.length_c   1.000
_cell.angle_alpha   90.00
_cell.angle_beta   90.00
_cell.angle_gamma   90.00
#
_symmetry.space_group_name_H-M   'P 1'
#
loop_
_entity.id
_entity.type
_entity.pdbx_description
1 polymer ?
#
loop_
_entity_poly.entity_id
_entity_poly.type
_entity_poly.pdbx_seq_one_letter_code
_entity_poly.pdbx_strand_id
1 'polypeptide(L)'
;MPHAVLLQTSPFPVPAACFNRLRLLQLRAGGPLEFGLPGLPGLRMVVRRHQWQCWSRPLNALLMTWHDFHLGQRNDLGAPVICTLSVHHSYARTCLYRIHASLEEHCGRHCPASGKGSVLRFPSP
;
A
#
# COMPACT_ATOMS: atom_id res chain seq x y z
N MET A 1 -2.58 -2.22 24.48
CA MET A 1 -2.15 -2.27 23.07
C MET A 1 -1.38 -3.58 22.90
N PRO A 2 -1.83 -4.57 22.13
CA PRO A 2 -1.02 -5.77 21.92
C PRO A 2 0.28 -5.37 21.23
N HIS A 3 1.42 -5.72 21.83
CA HIS A 3 2.72 -5.52 21.21
C HIS A 3 2.77 -6.35 19.93
N ALA A 4 2.77 -5.70 18.76
CA ALA A 4 2.94 -6.39 17.50
C ALA A 4 4.36 -6.96 17.46
N VAL A 5 4.50 -8.26 17.71
CA VAL A 5 5.80 -8.95 17.67
C VAL A 5 6.32 -8.90 16.23
N LEU A 6 7.51 -8.35 16.03
CA LEU A 6 8.15 -8.37 14.72
C LEU A 6 8.73 -9.76 14.49
N LEU A 7 8.22 -10.48 13.49
CA LEU A 7 8.69 -11.82 13.15
C LEU A 7 9.80 -11.79 12.09
N GLN A 8 9.67 -10.91 11.11
CA GLN A 8 10.63 -10.81 10.00
C GLN A 8 10.57 -9.43 9.36
N THR A 9 11.73 -8.93 8.93
CA THR A 9 11.86 -7.76 8.05
C THR A 9 12.58 -8.13 6.78
N SER A 10 12.10 -7.64 5.64
CA SER A 10 12.79 -7.81 4.36
C SER A 10 12.58 -6.61 3.45
N PRO A 11 13.57 -6.24 2.61
CA PRO A 11 13.36 -5.26 1.57
C PRO A 11 12.28 -5.76 0.60
N PHE A 12 11.32 -4.90 0.27
CA PHE A 12 10.19 -5.22 -0.59
C PHE A 12 10.02 -4.13 -1.66
N PRO A 13 10.11 -4.48 -2.96
CA PRO A 13 9.84 -3.55 -4.04
C PRO A 13 8.33 -3.39 -4.23
N VAL A 14 7.80 -2.20 -3.94
CA VAL A 14 6.40 -1.87 -4.25
C VAL A 14 6.30 -1.35 -5.68
N PRO A 15 5.40 -1.87 -6.52
CA PRO A 15 5.19 -1.35 -7.85
C PRO A 15 4.89 0.16 -7.83
N ALA A 16 5.57 0.91 -8.69
CA ALA A 16 5.47 2.36 -8.76
C ALA A 16 4.02 2.85 -8.93
N ALA A 17 3.26 2.17 -9.78
CA ALA A 17 1.87 2.46 -10.03
C ALA A 17 1.01 2.30 -8.76
N CYS A 18 1.23 1.23 -7.99
CA CYS A 18 0.53 0.99 -6.72
C CYS A 18 0.85 2.10 -5.71
N PHE A 19 2.14 2.40 -5.52
CA PHE A 19 2.58 3.46 -4.62
C PHE A 19 2.01 4.83 -4.99
N ASN A 20 2.16 5.23 -6.25
CA ASN A 20 1.69 6.54 -6.70
C ASN A 20 0.17 6.66 -6.57
N ARG A 21 -0.60 5.61 -6.89
CA ARG A 21 -2.06 5.62 -6.78
C ARG A 21 -2.54 5.71 -5.34
N LEU A 22 -2.00 4.89 -4.44
CA LEU A 22 -2.35 4.96 -3.02
C LEU A 22 -1.95 6.30 -2.43
N ARG A 23 -0.82 6.86 -2.86
CA ARG A 23 -0.40 8.21 -2.45
C ARG A 23 -1.36 9.28 -2.92
N LEU A 24 -1.81 9.23 -4.18
CA LEU A 24 -2.79 10.17 -4.72
C LEU A 24 -4.13 10.08 -4.00
N LEU A 25 -4.65 8.87 -3.76
CA LEU A 25 -5.88 8.65 -3.02
C LEU A 25 -5.77 9.19 -1.59
N GLN A 26 -4.65 8.93 -0.92
CA GLN A 26 -4.37 9.45 0.41
C GLN A 26 -4.36 10.99 0.44
N LEU A 27 -3.72 11.64 -0.54
CA LEU A 27 -3.68 13.10 -0.64
C LEU A 27 -5.08 13.68 -0.88
N ARG A 28 -5.89 13.04 -1.73
CA ARG A 28 -7.28 13.46 -2.00
C ARG A 28 -8.19 13.29 -0.79
N ALA A 29 -7.96 12.26 0.03
CA ALA A 29 -8.72 12.03 1.25
C ALA A 29 -8.35 13.00 2.39
N GLY A 30 -7.24 13.75 2.27
CA GLY A 30 -6.78 14.69 3.32
C GLY A 30 -6.32 14.03 4.62
N GLY A 31 -6.15 12.70 4.64
CA GLY A 31 -5.87 11.95 5.86
C GLY A 31 -5.43 10.50 5.62
N PRO A 32 -5.35 9.67 6.69
CA PRO A 32 -5.13 8.24 6.56
C PRO A 32 -6.23 7.61 5.71
N LEU A 33 -5.83 6.80 4.73
CA LEU A 33 -6.77 6.07 3.89
C LEU A 33 -6.99 4.68 4.47
N GLU A 34 -8.23 4.34 4.81
CA GLU A 34 -8.61 3.02 5.31
C GLU A 34 -9.56 2.32 4.35
N PHE A 35 -9.25 1.09 3.96
CA PHE A 35 -10.10 0.30 3.06
C PHE A 35 -9.99 -1.20 3.33
N GLY A 36 -11.05 -1.93 2.99
CA GLY A 36 -11.04 -3.40 2.98
C GLY A 36 -10.35 -3.92 1.72
N LEU A 37 -9.63 -5.03 1.83
CA LEU A 37 -9.00 -5.67 0.68
C LEU A 37 -10.03 -6.55 -0.07
N PRO A 38 -10.30 -6.28 -1.37
CA PRO A 38 -11.19 -7.13 -2.16
C PRO A 38 -10.71 -8.59 -2.18
N GLY A 39 -11.62 -9.54 -1.97
CA GLY A 39 -11.29 -10.97 -1.93
C GLY A 39 -10.67 -11.47 -0.61
N LEU A 40 -10.44 -10.59 0.36
CA LEU A 40 -9.90 -10.93 1.68
C LEU A 40 -10.78 -10.33 2.79
N PRO A 41 -11.99 -10.89 3.00
CA PRO A 41 -12.92 -10.38 4.01
C PRO A 41 -12.28 -10.43 5.40
N GLY A 42 -12.44 -9.34 6.16
CA GLY A 42 -11.85 -9.20 7.48
C GLY A 42 -10.44 -8.60 7.49
N LEU A 43 -9.77 -8.47 6.34
CA LEU A 43 -8.54 -7.67 6.25
C LEU A 43 -8.85 -6.21 5.94
N ARG A 44 -8.16 -5.31 6.64
CA ARG A 44 -8.21 -3.87 6.38
C ARG A 44 -6.81 -3.33 6.17
N MET A 45 -6.66 -2.46 5.19
CA MET A 45 -5.44 -1.70 4.96
C MET A 45 -5.61 -0.29 5.52
N VAL A 46 -4.60 0.19 6.23
CA VAL A 46 -4.49 1.56 6.74
C VAL A 46 -3.24 2.18 6.13
N VAL A 47 -3.43 3.11 5.21
CA VAL A 47 -2.38 3.77 4.44
C VAL A 47 -2.13 5.15 5.03
N ARG A 48 -0.94 5.34 5.60
CA ARG A 48 -0.44 6.62 6.12
C ARG A 48 0.73 7.10 5.28
N ARG A 49 1.18 8.33 5.57
CA ARG A 49 2.15 9.07 4.75
C ARG A 49 3.48 8.33 4.62
N HIS A 50 3.89 7.62 5.66
CA HIS A 50 5.20 6.96 5.78
C HIS A 50 5.11 5.47 6.11
N GLN A 51 3.89 4.95 6.30
CA GLN A 51 3.68 3.55 6.65
C GLN A 51 2.33 3.06 6.15
N TRP A 52 2.27 1.83 5.66
CA TRP A 52 1.03 1.14 5.33
C TRP A 52 0.90 -0.08 6.22
N GLN A 53 -0.28 -0.33 6.77
CA GLN A 53 -0.51 -1.39 7.75
C GLN A 53 -1.69 -2.26 7.33
N CYS A 54 -1.48 -3.56 7.29
CA CYS A 54 -2.55 -4.53 7.08
C CYS A 54 -2.95 -5.14 8.42
N TRP A 55 -4.21 -4.95 8.79
CA TRP A 55 -4.81 -5.46 10.01
C TRP A 55 -5.81 -6.56 9.69
N SER A 56 -5.81 -7.62 10.49
CA SER A 56 -6.82 -8.67 10.45
C SER A 56 -7.84 -8.43 11.57
N ARG A 57 -9.11 -8.20 11.21
CA ARG A 57 -10.21 -8.11 12.19
C ARG A 57 -10.44 -9.46 12.90
N PRO A 58 -10.48 -10.62 12.20
CA PRO A 58 -10.68 -11.91 12.87
C PRO A 58 -9.61 -12.24 13.92
N LEU A 59 -8.37 -11.84 13.67
CA LEU A 59 -7.25 -12.09 14.60
C LEU A 59 -7.02 -10.91 15.55
N ASN A 60 -7.74 -9.80 15.35
CA ASN A 60 -7.52 -8.51 16.03
C ASN A 60 -6.03 -8.13 16.12
N ALA A 61 -5.28 -8.36 15.04
CA ALA A 61 -3.83 -8.28 15.02
C ALA A 61 -3.31 -7.56 13.78
N LEU A 62 -2.18 -6.87 13.95
CA LEU A 62 -1.39 -6.33 12.85
C LEU A 62 -0.69 -7.50 12.16
N LEU A 63 -0.93 -7.65 10.86
CA LEU A 63 -0.31 -8.72 10.07
C LEU A 63 1.04 -8.28 9.51
N MET A 64 1.07 -7.10 8.90
CA MET A 64 2.23 -6.62 8.16
C MET A 64 2.22 -5.10 8.04
N THR A 65 3.42 -4.53 7.97
CA THR A 65 3.66 -3.10 7.84
C THR A 65 4.68 -2.86 6.73
N TRP A 66 4.35 -2.02 5.77
CA TRP A 66 5.32 -1.44 4.83
C TRP A 66 5.72 -0.07 5.37
N HIS A 67 7.02 0.17 5.51
CA HIS A 67 7.56 1.43 6.02
C HIS A 67 8.92 1.72 5.37
N ASP A 68 9.52 2.86 5.71
CA ASP A 68 10.82 3.29 5.16
C ASP A 68 10.86 3.28 3.63
N PHE A 69 9.89 3.95 3.00
CA PHE A 69 9.85 4.09 1.56
C PHE A 69 11.02 4.95 1.06
N HIS A 70 11.92 4.36 0.28
CA HIS A 70 13.09 5.03 -0.29
C HIS A 70 12.69 5.87 -1.51
N LEU A 71 12.16 7.06 -1.25
CA LEU A 71 11.68 7.98 -2.31
C LEU A 71 12.82 8.78 -2.95
N GLY A 72 13.88 9.10 -2.20
CA GLY A 72 14.97 9.96 -2.66
C GLY A 72 15.88 9.36 -3.73
N GLN A 73 15.83 8.04 -3.95
CA GLN A 73 16.62 7.35 -4.98
C GLN A 73 15.84 7.07 -6.27
N ARG A 74 14.63 7.60 -6.40
CA ARG A 74 13.82 7.41 -7.61
C ARG A 74 14.22 8.42 -8.67
N ASN A 75 14.87 7.94 -9.72
CA ASN A 75 15.14 8.73 -10.94
C ASN A 75 13.89 8.85 -11.84
N ASP A 76 12.87 8.02 -11.63
CA ASP A 76 11.65 7.98 -12.43
C ASP A 76 10.41 7.62 -11.57
N LEU A 77 9.28 8.25 -11.91
CA LEU A 77 7.93 7.93 -11.43
C LEU A 77 7.47 6.52 -11.82
N GLY A 78 8.09 5.91 -12.84
CA GLY A 78 7.89 4.53 -13.26
C GLY A 78 8.69 3.47 -12.48
N ALA A 79 9.76 3.87 -11.78
CA ALA A 79 10.60 2.92 -11.04
C ALA A 79 9.92 2.45 -9.73
N PRO A 80 10.01 1.15 -9.37
CA PRO A 80 9.43 0.62 -8.14
C PRO A 80 10.03 1.30 -6.90
N VAL A 81 9.22 1.40 -5.84
CA VAL A 81 9.64 2.02 -4.58
C VAL A 81 10.11 0.92 -3.64
N ILE A 82 11.40 0.91 -3.33
CA ILE A 82 11.93 0.02 -2.30
C ILE A 82 11.44 0.50 -0.94
N CYS A 83 10.96 -0.43 -0.13
CA CYS A 83 10.55 -0.20 1.24
C CYS A 83 10.93 -1.40 2.12
N THR A 84 10.81 -1.24 3.43
CA THR A 84 10.93 -2.36 4.37
C THR A 84 9.54 -2.94 4.65
N LEU A 85 9.41 -4.25 4.44
CA LEU A 85 8.23 -5.01 4.85
C LEU A 85 8.52 -5.71 6.18
N SER A 86 7.79 -5.30 7.22
CA SER A 86 7.74 -5.93 8.53
C SER A 86 6.55 -6.88 8.61
N VAL A 87 6.80 -8.15 8.93
CA VAL A 87 5.79 -9.17 9.18
C VAL A 87 5.62 -9.34 10.68
N HIS A 88 4.40 -9.20 11.17
CA HIS A 88 4.08 -9.23 12.61
C HIS A 88 3.26 -10.44 13.05
N HIS A 89 2.77 -11.24 12.11
CA HIS A 89 1.98 -12.43 12.42
C HIS A 89 2.27 -13.55 11.41
N SER A 90 2.34 -14.80 11.86
CA SER A 90 2.66 -15.95 11.00
C SER A 90 1.66 -16.12 9.84
N TYR A 91 0.37 -15.90 10.12
CA TYR A 91 -0.71 -15.85 9.12
C TYR A 91 -0.45 -14.90 7.95
N ALA A 92 0.32 -13.83 8.16
CA ALA A 92 0.65 -12.86 7.12
C ALA A 92 1.41 -13.50 5.94
N ARG A 93 2.26 -14.52 6.22
CA ARG A 93 2.99 -15.26 5.17
C ARG A 93 2.04 -15.99 4.23
N THR A 94 0.94 -16.53 4.75
CA THR A 94 -0.06 -17.25 3.97
C THR A 94 -0.92 -16.31 3.10
N CYS A 95 -1.06 -15.05 3.50
CA CYS A 95 -1.90 -14.08 2.79
C CYS A 95 -1.11 -13.09 1.92
N LEU A 96 0.22 -13.05 2.03
CA LEU A 96 1.06 -12.03 1.38
C LEU A 96 0.82 -11.93 -0.13
N TYR A 97 0.83 -13.06 -0.84
CA TYR A 97 0.60 -13.09 -2.29
C TYR A 97 -0.81 -12.62 -2.66
N ARG A 98 -1.82 -12.96 -1.83
CA ARG A 98 -3.21 -12.52 -2.03
C ARG A 98 -3.36 -11.02 -1.76
N ILE A 99 -2.72 -10.51 -0.71
CA ILE A 99 -2.78 -9.09 -0.34
C ILE A 99 -2.16 -8.23 -1.45
N HIS A 100 -1.06 -8.68 -2.04
CA HIS A 100 -0.46 -7.98 -3.18
C HIS A 100 -1.42 -7.94 -4.39
N ALA A 101 -2.01 -9.08 -4.77
CA ALA A 101 -2.98 -9.14 -5.85
C ALA A 101 -4.23 -8.26 -5.58
N SER A 102 -4.77 -8.30 -4.36
CA SER A 102 -5.91 -7.47 -3.94
C SER A 102 -5.59 -5.98 -3.95
N LEU A 103 -4.35 -5.58 -3.62
CA LEU A 103 -3.91 -4.19 -3.69
C LEU A 103 -3.85 -3.68 -5.12
N GLU A 104 -3.30 -4.49 -6.03
CA GLU A 104 -3.26 -4.16 -7.46
C GLU A 104 -4.67 -4.02 -8.04
N GLU A 105 -5.58 -4.93 -7.68
CA GLU A 105 -6.98 -4.86 -8.09
C GLU A 105 -7.70 -3.63 -7.53
N HIS A 106 -7.54 -3.33 -6.24
CA HIS A 106 -8.13 -2.14 -5.62
C HIS A 106 -7.60 -0.85 -6.29
N CYS A 107 -6.30 -0.79 -6.54
CA CYS A 107 -5.68 0.31 -7.27
C CYS A 107 -6.19 0.41 -8.70
N GLY A 108 -6.47 -0.71 -9.38
CA GLY A 108 -7.05 -0.74 -10.73
C GLY A 108 -8.48 -0.19 -10.77
N ARG A 109 -9.32 -0.59 -9.81
CA ARG A 109 -10.73 -0.20 -9.72
C ARG A 109 -10.93 1.26 -9.33
N HIS A 110 -10.16 1.77 -8.37
CA HIS A 110 -10.32 3.14 -7.86
C HIS A 110 -9.46 4.19 -8.55
N CYS A 111 -8.49 3.76 -9.37
CA CYS A 111 -7.68 4.65 -10.18
C CYS A 111 -7.23 3.90 -11.44
N PRO A 112 -7.99 3.96 -12.56
CA PRO A 112 -7.57 3.30 -13.79
C PRO A 112 -6.17 3.77 -14.16
N ALA A 113 -5.35 2.88 -14.74
CA ALA A 113 -4.06 3.26 -15.27
C ALA A 113 -4.28 4.49 -16.15
N SER A 114 -3.57 5.58 -15.86
CA SER A 114 -3.50 6.69 -16.81
C SER A 114 -2.99 6.08 -18.10
N GLY A 115 -3.91 5.80 -19.03
CA GLY A 115 -3.55 5.48 -20.39
C GLY A 115 -2.61 6.57 -20.88
N LYS A 116 -1.57 6.15 -21.61
CA LYS A 116 -0.60 6.98 -22.34
C LYS A 116 -0.93 8.48 -22.29
N GLY A 117 -0.21 9.21 -21.44
CA GLY A 117 -0.12 10.67 -21.42
C GLY A 117 -1.41 11.42 -21.76
N SER A 118 -2.34 11.58 -20.82
CA SER A 118 -3.15 12.79 -20.82
C SER A 118 -2.41 13.85 -20.02
N VAL A 119 -1.86 14.83 -20.75
CA VAL A 119 -1.43 16.10 -20.18
C VAL A 119 -2.64 16.67 -19.43
N LEU A 120 -2.56 16.75 -18.09
CA LEU A 120 -3.49 17.53 -17.30
C LEU A 120 -3.34 18.99 -17.76
N ARG A 121 -4.21 19.45 -18.66
CA ARG A 121 -4.33 20.87 -18.96
C ARG A 121 -4.89 21.56 -17.72
N PHE A 122 -4.06 22.37 -17.07
CA PHE A 122 -4.54 23.33 -16.08
C PHE A 122 -5.40 24.37 -16.82
N PRO A 123 -6.57 24.76 -16.28
CA PRO A 123 -7.27 25.92 -16.80
C PRO A 123 -6.40 27.15 -16.54
N SER A 124 -6.08 27.88 -17.61
CA SER A 124 -5.45 29.20 -17.54
C SER A 124 -6.34 30.17 -16.74
N PRO A 125 -5.75 31.14 -16.02
CA PRO A 125 -6.47 32.09 -15.16
C PRO A 125 -7.49 32.94 -15.91
#